data_AF-A0A4Y8SH32-F1
#
_entry.id   AF-A0A4Y8SH32-F1
#
_cell.length_a   1.000
_cell.length_b   1.000
_cell.length_c   1.000
_cell.angle_alpha   90.00
_cell.angle_beta   90.00
_cell.angle_gamma   90.00
#
_symmetry.space_group_name_H-M   'P 1'
#
loop_
_entity.id
_entity.type
_entity.pdbx_description
1 polymer ?
#
loop_
_entity_poly.entity_id
_entity_poly.type
_entity_poly.pdbx_seq_one_letter_code
_entity_poly.pdbx_strand_id
1 'polypeptide(L)'
;MHLLGAPSDGDFGPKTLAATIKFQADHGLNPEGVVGNRTYGVALQLDFNGVQDPRPGVEGANWPPKPAFPPLVTNADRQAVFGTFTYVPAPLPGDPEHIRVTDNWAKENIKSVPIPQLKKINGESHIEFHKLGAAQLTSLWAAWEAAGLLHWILRWDGSYNPRFVRKSHTTLSNHAFGSAFDINEPWNGFGKQPALVGQKGCVRELVAIANENGFYWGGHFNSPDGMHFELAKIL
;
A
#
# COMPACT_ATOMS: atom_id res chain seq x y z
N MET A 1 -4.82 -24.80 1.63
CA MET A 1 -5.76 -25.76 2.28
C MET A 1 -6.90 -26.01 1.27
N HIS A 2 -7.52 -27.18 1.18
CA HIS A 2 -8.70 -27.40 0.33
C HIS A 2 -9.92 -27.67 1.22
N LEU A 3 -11.06 -27.06 0.89
CA LEU A 3 -12.34 -27.25 1.61
C LEU A 3 -12.87 -28.68 1.49
N LEU A 4 -12.42 -29.39 0.44
CA LEU A 4 -12.73 -30.78 0.16
C LEU A 4 -11.38 -31.51 0.03
N GLY A 5 -11.24 -32.67 0.68
CA GLY A 5 -10.04 -33.53 0.54
C GLY A 5 -9.92 -34.24 -0.82
N ALA A 6 -10.52 -33.69 -1.88
CA ALA A 6 -10.61 -34.27 -3.22
C ALA A 6 -10.34 -33.20 -4.31
N PRO A 7 -9.93 -33.61 -5.52
CA PRO A 7 -9.72 -32.69 -6.65
C PRO A 7 -10.99 -31.89 -6.96
N SER A 8 -10.85 -30.61 -7.30
CA SER A 8 -11.98 -29.79 -7.76
C SER A 8 -12.42 -30.24 -9.16
N ASP A 9 -13.67 -30.66 -9.31
CA ASP A 9 -14.32 -30.99 -10.59
C ASP A 9 -14.80 -29.74 -11.35
N GLY A 10 -14.71 -28.56 -10.74
CA GLY A 10 -15.15 -27.29 -11.32
C GLY A 10 -16.63 -26.98 -11.09
N ASP A 11 -17.37 -27.90 -10.47
CA ASP A 11 -18.81 -27.78 -10.27
C ASP A 11 -19.17 -27.41 -8.82
N PHE A 12 -20.06 -26.43 -8.67
CA PHE A 12 -20.63 -26.11 -7.36
C PHE A 12 -21.79 -27.07 -7.03
N GLY A 13 -21.45 -28.33 -6.77
CA GLY A 13 -22.40 -29.38 -6.39
C GLY A 13 -22.76 -29.42 -4.91
N PRO A 14 -23.64 -30.34 -4.48
CA PRO A 14 -24.09 -30.48 -3.09
C PRO A 14 -22.95 -30.66 -2.06
N LYS A 15 -21.83 -31.28 -2.47
CA LYS A 15 -20.64 -31.43 -1.62
C LYS A 15 -19.92 -30.09 -1.39
N THR A 16 -19.76 -29.29 -2.44
CA THR A 16 -19.17 -27.95 -2.39
C THR A 16 -20.03 -27.00 -1.57
N LEU A 17 -21.36 -27.08 -1.72
CA LEU A 17 -22.32 -26.35 -0.91
C LEU A 17 -22.18 -26.70 0.59
N ALA A 18 -22.18 -27.99 0.94
CA ALA A 18 -22.03 -28.44 2.32
C ALA A 18 -20.68 -28.02 2.94
N ALA A 19 -19.59 -28.09 2.16
CA ALA A 19 -18.28 -27.62 2.60
C ALA A 19 -18.22 -26.10 2.78
N THR A 20 -18.91 -25.33 1.94
CA THR A 20 -19.00 -23.87 2.04
C THR A 20 -19.79 -23.47 3.29
N ILE A 21 -20.94 -24.09 3.55
CA ILE A 21 -21.74 -23.88 4.77
C ILE A 21 -20.91 -24.20 6.01
N LYS A 22 -20.20 -25.34 6.00
CA LYS A 22 -19.34 -25.74 7.10
C LYS A 22 -18.23 -24.73 7.37
N PHE A 23 -17.53 -24.30 6.32
CA PHE A 23 -16.50 -23.28 6.43
C PHE A 23 -17.05 -21.98 7.00
N GLN A 24 -18.20 -21.52 6.49
CA GLN A 24 -18.85 -20.33 7.01
C GLN A 24 -19.16 -20.45 8.51
N ALA A 25 -19.72 -21.57 8.94
CA ALA A 25 -20.01 -21.83 10.35
C ALA A 25 -18.72 -21.87 11.20
N ASP A 26 -17.69 -22.58 10.74
CA ASP A 26 -16.41 -22.73 11.44
C ASP A 26 -15.67 -21.39 11.61
N HIS A 27 -15.93 -20.42 10.73
CA HIS A 27 -15.27 -19.10 10.73
C HIS A 27 -16.19 -17.93 11.10
N GLY A 28 -17.34 -18.20 11.75
CA GLY A 28 -18.21 -17.15 12.30
C GLY A 28 -18.93 -16.30 11.24
N LEU A 29 -19.19 -16.88 10.07
CA LEU A 29 -19.92 -16.27 8.97
C LEU A 29 -21.36 -16.78 8.90
N ASN A 30 -22.20 -16.12 8.11
CA ASN A 30 -23.55 -16.60 7.79
C ASN A 30 -23.46 -17.91 6.99
N PRO A 31 -23.94 -19.06 7.50
CA PRO A 31 -23.73 -20.38 6.88
C PRO A 31 -24.79 -20.69 5.82
N GLU A 32 -24.90 -19.80 4.83
CA GLU A 32 -25.90 -19.86 3.76
C GLU A 32 -25.42 -20.61 2.51
N GLY A 33 -24.15 -21.02 2.49
CA GLY A 33 -23.56 -21.78 1.39
C GLY A 33 -23.27 -20.96 0.14
N VAL A 34 -23.58 -19.65 0.18
CA VAL A 34 -23.24 -18.69 -0.87
C VAL A 34 -21.87 -18.09 -0.59
N VAL A 35 -20.93 -18.23 -1.52
CA VAL A 35 -19.59 -17.63 -1.41
C VAL A 35 -19.67 -16.13 -1.70
N GLY A 36 -20.02 -15.35 -0.68
CA GLY A 36 -19.98 -13.89 -0.70
C GLY A 36 -18.64 -13.32 -0.20
N ASN A 37 -18.53 -12.00 -0.13
CA ASN A 37 -17.26 -11.31 0.16
C ASN A 37 -16.66 -11.65 1.52
N ARG A 38 -17.50 -11.88 2.54
CA ARG A 38 -17.03 -12.26 3.87
C ARG A 38 -16.44 -13.67 3.87
N THR A 39 -17.12 -14.61 3.20
CA THR A 39 -16.64 -15.99 2.99
C THR A 39 -15.33 -16.00 2.22
N TYR A 40 -15.27 -15.20 1.16
CA TYR A 40 -14.08 -15.08 0.35
C TYR A 40 -12.89 -14.44 1.10
N GLY A 41 -13.13 -13.34 1.82
CA GLY A 41 -12.09 -12.64 2.59
C GLY A 41 -11.48 -13.51 3.69
N VAL A 42 -12.29 -14.30 4.39
CA VAL A 42 -11.79 -15.29 5.37
C VAL A 42 -10.99 -16.39 4.66
N ALA A 43 -11.45 -16.88 3.50
CA ALA A 43 -10.72 -17.89 2.75
C ALA A 43 -9.33 -17.39 2.33
N LEU A 44 -9.22 -16.13 1.90
CA LEU A 44 -7.94 -15.51 1.57
C LEU A 44 -7.01 -15.34 2.79
N GLN A 45 -7.55 -14.99 3.97
CA GLN A 45 -6.76 -14.93 5.21
C GLN A 45 -6.20 -16.30 5.61
N LEU A 46 -6.83 -17.38 5.15
CA LEU A 46 -6.43 -18.76 5.38
C LEU A 46 -5.62 -19.34 4.21
N ASP A 47 -5.08 -18.48 3.34
CA ASP A 47 -4.18 -18.83 2.25
C ASP A 47 -4.84 -19.75 1.19
N PHE A 48 -6.16 -19.63 1.00
CA PHE A 48 -6.86 -20.22 -0.15
C PHE A 48 -6.60 -19.38 -1.42
N ASN A 49 -5.37 -19.40 -1.92
CA ASN A 49 -4.90 -18.60 -3.06
C ASN A 49 -5.31 -19.18 -4.43
N GLY A 50 -6.58 -19.54 -4.61
CA GLY A 50 -7.06 -20.28 -5.78
C GLY A 50 -7.96 -19.50 -6.74
N VAL A 51 -8.42 -18.30 -6.38
CA VAL A 51 -9.44 -17.60 -7.16
C VAL A 51 -8.99 -16.15 -7.39
N GLN A 52 -9.08 -15.69 -8.63
CA GLN A 52 -9.08 -14.26 -8.94
C GLN A 52 -10.52 -13.80 -8.83
N ASP A 53 -10.83 -12.83 -7.97
CA ASP A 53 -12.16 -12.21 -7.93
C ASP A 53 -12.29 -11.24 -9.11
N PRO A 54 -13.06 -11.55 -10.17
CA PRO A 54 -13.14 -10.71 -11.35
C PRO A 54 -14.11 -9.53 -11.16
N ARG A 55 -14.74 -9.38 -9.98
CA ARG A 55 -15.78 -8.37 -9.79
C ARG A 55 -15.16 -6.97 -9.77
N PRO A 56 -15.67 -6.05 -10.61
CA PRO A 56 -15.19 -4.66 -10.67
C PRO A 56 -15.77 -3.78 -9.55
N GLY A 57 -16.50 -4.38 -8.60
CA GLY A 57 -17.13 -3.66 -7.50
C GLY A 57 -16.10 -3.10 -6.51
N VAL A 58 -16.46 -2.00 -5.85
CA VAL A 58 -15.65 -1.32 -4.81
C VAL A 58 -15.19 -2.27 -3.70
N GLU A 59 -15.89 -3.38 -3.51
CA GLU A 59 -15.61 -4.40 -2.50
C GLU A 59 -14.55 -5.43 -2.92
N GLY A 60 -14.17 -5.46 -4.20
CA GLY A 60 -13.24 -6.43 -4.77
C GLY A 60 -11.76 -6.08 -4.58
N ALA A 61 -10.89 -7.10 -4.58
CA ALA A 61 -9.45 -6.93 -4.40
C ALA A 61 -8.78 -6.07 -5.50
N ASN A 62 -9.40 -6.00 -6.68
CA ASN A 62 -8.92 -5.26 -7.85
C ASN A 62 -9.37 -3.79 -7.87
N TRP A 63 -10.21 -3.35 -6.93
CA TRP A 63 -10.57 -1.95 -6.76
C TRP A 63 -9.62 -1.29 -5.76
N PRO A 64 -9.10 -0.07 -5.99
CA PRO A 64 -9.41 0.85 -7.08
C PRO A 64 -8.60 0.54 -8.35
N PRO A 65 -9.02 1.04 -9.53
CA PRO A 65 -8.27 0.84 -10.77
C PRO A 65 -6.88 1.50 -10.72
N LYS A 66 -5.95 0.96 -11.52
CA LYS A 66 -4.62 1.54 -11.70
C LYS A 66 -4.71 2.92 -12.37
N PRO A 67 -3.84 3.89 -12.02
CA PRO A 67 -3.72 5.13 -12.77
C PRO A 67 -3.21 4.87 -14.19
N ALA A 68 -3.39 5.85 -15.09
CA ALA A 68 -2.89 5.81 -16.46
C ALA A 68 -1.36 6.01 -16.59
N PHE A 69 -0.65 6.18 -15.48
CA PHE A 69 0.79 6.37 -15.44
C PHE A 69 1.47 5.25 -14.63
N PRO A 70 2.69 4.84 -15.00
CA PRO A 70 3.44 3.82 -14.28
C PRO A 70 4.13 4.39 -13.02
N PRO A 71 4.49 3.53 -12.05
CA PRO A 71 5.35 3.88 -10.91
C PRO A 71 6.82 4.11 -11.31
N LEU A 72 7.62 4.68 -10.42
CA LEU A 72 9.08 4.79 -10.60
C LEU A 72 9.77 3.57 -9.97
N VAL A 73 10.21 2.62 -10.80
CA VAL A 73 10.60 1.27 -10.34
C VAL A 73 12.11 1.09 -10.22
N THR A 74 12.89 1.62 -11.16
CA THR A 74 14.35 1.44 -11.19
C THR A 74 15.09 2.60 -10.54
N ASN A 75 16.36 2.39 -10.17
CA ASN A 75 17.20 3.49 -9.71
C ASN A 75 17.30 4.59 -10.77
N ALA A 76 17.40 4.22 -12.06
CA ALA A 76 17.48 5.17 -13.15
C ALA A 76 16.22 6.03 -13.25
N ASP A 77 15.02 5.44 -13.12
CA ASP A 77 13.76 6.19 -13.16
C ASP A 77 13.71 7.24 -12.04
N ARG A 78 14.06 6.85 -10.81
CA ARG A 78 14.07 7.76 -9.66
C ARG A 78 15.15 8.84 -9.80
N GLN A 79 16.35 8.45 -10.23
CA GLN A 79 17.48 9.37 -10.38
C GLN A 79 17.26 10.37 -11.51
N ALA A 80 16.52 10.00 -12.56
CA ALA A 80 16.14 10.93 -13.62
C ALA A 80 15.23 12.07 -13.10
N VAL A 81 14.42 11.81 -12.07
CA VAL A 81 13.49 12.80 -11.50
C VAL A 81 14.12 13.55 -10.31
N PHE A 82 14.74 12.81 -9.39
CA PHE A 82 15.19 13.33 -8.09
C PHE A 82 16.71 13.57 -8.02
N GLY A 83 17.44 13.23 -9.09
CA GLY A 83 18.89 13.31 -9.14
C GLY A 83 19.58 12.13 -8.43
N THR A 84 20.90 12.17 -8.41
CA THR A 84 21.74 11.12 -7.81
C THR A 84 22.36 11.59 -6.50
N PHE A 85 22.62 10.63 -5.60
CA PHE A 85 23.39 10.87 -4.38
C PHE A 85 24.35 9.72 -4.11
N THR A 86 25.41 10.04 -3.38
CA THR A 86 26.39 9.08 -2.86
C THR A 86 25.95 8.55 -1.50
N TYR A 87 26.23 7.29 -1.24
CA TYR A 87 25.84 6.63 0.00
C TYR A 87 26.76 5.46 0.36
N VAL A 88 26.68 5.04 1.62
CA VAL A 88 27.30 3.81 2.13
C VAL A 88 26.26 2.96 2.87
N PRO A 89 26.35 1.62 2.86
CA PRO A 89 25.54 0.77 3.72
C PRO A 89 25.71 1.16 5.20
N ALA A 90 24.60 1.26 5.93
CA ALA A 90 24.60 1.66 7.33
C ALA A 90 23.43 0.98 8.08
N PRO A 91 23.38 -0.37 8.13
CA PRO A 91 22.23 -1.10 8.66
C PRO A 91 21.89 -0.68 10.10
N LEU A 92 20.59 -0.59 10.39
CA LEU A 92 20.06 -0.28 11.72
C LEU A 92 19.30 -1.49 12.29
N PRO A 93 19.18 -1.61 13.63
CA PRO A 93 18.28 -2.60 14.23
C PRO A 93 16.85 -2.42 13.69
N GLY A 94 16.31 -3.46 13.06
CA GLY A 94 14.98 -3.42 12.44
C GLY A 94 14.93 -2.84 11.01
N ASP A 95 16.02 -2.27 10.51
CA ASP A 95 16.16 -1.80 9.12
C ASP A 95 17.54 -2.17 8.54
N PRO A 96 17.74 -3.45 8.18
CA PRO A 96 19.02 -3.93 7.65
C PRO A 96 19.35 -3.37 6.27
N GLU A 97 18.37 -2.82 5.56
CA GLU A 97 18.54 -2.18 4.25
C GLU A 97 18.92 -0.70 4.35
N HIS A 98 19.04 -0.14 5.55
CA HIS A 98 19.38 1.27 5.75
C HIS A 98 20.74 1.63 5.16
N ILE A 99 20.80 2.81 4.55
CA ILE A 99 22.00 3.43 3.99
C ILE A 99 22.19 4.81 4.60
N ARG A 100 23.43 5.28 4.61
CA ARG A 100 23.75 6.66 4.96
C ARG A 100 24.14 7.41 3.71
N VAL A 101 23.35 8.43 3.33
CA VAL A 101 23.71 9.41 2.30
C VAL A 101 24.95 10.18 2.77
N THR A 102 25.95 10.31 1.90
CA THR A 102 27.29 10.83 2.25
C THR A 102 27.62 12.19 1.68
N ASP A 103 26.81 12.71 0.77
CA ASP A 103 26.92 14.06 0.24
C ASP A 103 25.78 14.97 0.76
N ASN A 104 25.67 16.18 0.19
CA ASN A 104 24.69 17.17 0.59
C ASN A 104 23.30 16.97 -0.04
N TRP A 105 23.09 15.94 -0.84
CA TRP A 105 21.85 15.77 -1.61
C TRP A 105 20.62 15.80 -0.72
N ALA A 106 20.63 15.07 0.41
CA ALA A 106 19.49 15.03 1.33
C ALA A 106 19.18 16.41 1.93
N LYS A 107 20.22 17.16 2.33
CA LYS A 107 20.08 18.53 2.86
C LYS A 107 19.49 19.48 1.82
N GLU A 108 19.89 19.33 0.56
CA GLU A 108 19.44 20.18 -0.53
C GLU A 108 18.02 19.86 -0.99
N ASN A 109 17.62 18.60 -0.93
CA ASN A 109 16.41 18.11 -1.59
C ASN A 109 15.29 17.67 -0.67
N ILE A 110 15.59 17.19 0.54
CA ILE A 110 14.57 16.82 1.53
C ILE A 110 14.22 18.07 2.35
N LYS A 111 12.93 18.32 2.49
CA LYS A 111 12.37 19.49 3.19
C LYS A 111 11.29 19.04 4.16
N SER A 112 11.19 19.76 5.26
CA SER A 112 10.06 19.67 6.18
C SER A 112 8.85 20.34 5.55
N VAL A 113 7.93 19.54 5.00
CA VAL A 113 6.72 20.02 4.32
C VAL A 113 5.59 20.14 5.34
N PRO A 114 4.96 21.32 5.53
CA PRO A 114 3.86 21.48 6.47
C PRO A 114 2.62 20.68 6.04
N ILE A 115 2.13 19.82 6.92
CA ILE A 115 0.94 18.98 6.75
C ILE A 115 0.16 19.02 8.07
N PRO A 116 -0.65 20.07 8.31
CA PRO A 116 -1.35 20.26 9.59
C PRO A 116 -2.34 19.14 9.92
N GLN A 117 -2.87 18.45 8.90
CA GLN A 117 -3.78 17.31 9.04
C GLN A 117 -3.15 16.16 9.84
N LEU A 118 -1.83 15.97 9.72
CA LEU A 118 -1.08 14.88 10.37
C LEU A 118 -1.14 14.95 11.90
N LYS A 119 -1.37 16.15 12.46
CA LYS A 119 -1.42 16.39 13.91
C LYS A 119 -2.48 15.57 14.62
N LYS A 120 -3.57 15.26 13.93
CA LYS A 120 -4.66 14.44 14.46
C LYS A 120 -4.33 12.94 14.48
N ILE A 121 -3.28 12.51 13.78
CA ILE A 121 -2.91 11.10 13.59
C ILE A 121 -1.78 10.71 14.56
N ASN A 122 -0.66 11.43 14.55
CA ASN A 122 0.51 11.10 15.38
C ASN A 122 1.08 12.31 16.17
N GLY A 123 0.42 13.47 16.12
CA GLY A 123 0.87 14.69 16.81
C GLY A 123 1.89 15.53 16.04
N GLU A 124 2.44 15.03 14.93
CA GLU A 124 3.35 15.78 14.06
C GLU A 124 2.57 16.75 13.15
N SER A 125 3.26 17.67 12.50
CA SER A 125 2.62 18.63 11.57
C SER A 125 3.43 18.86 10.31
N HIS A 126 4.47 18.06 10.11
CA HIS A 126 5.40 18.16 9.00
C HIS A 126 5.78 16.77 8.53
N ILE A 127 6.05 16.63 7.23
CA ILE A 127 6.56 15.41 6.62
C ILE A 127 7.88 15.77 5.92
N GLU A 128 8.95 15.03 6.22
CA GLU A 128 10.20 15.13 5.45
C GLU A 128 9.99 14.52 4.07
N PHE A 129 9.99 15.35 3.04
CA PHE A 129 9.67 14.97 1.66
C PHE A 129 10.56 15.69 0.64
N HIS A 130 10.65 15.16 -0.56
CA HIS A 130 11.42 15.77 -1.63
C HIS A 130 10.80 17.11 -2.05
N LYS A 131 11.63 18.13 -2.22
CA LYS A 131 11.21 19.51 -2.55
C LYS A 131 10.34 19.59 -3.82
N LEU A 132 10.62 18.76 -4.82
CA LEU A 132 9.84 18.71 -6.07
C LEU A 132 8.41 18.19 -5.84
N GLY A 133 8.22 17.36 -4.81
CA GLY A 133 6.93 16.79 -4.43
C GLY A 133 6.16 17.59 -3.40
N ALA A 134 6.77 18.60 -2.79
CA ALA A 134 6.22 19.26 -1.61
C ALA A 134 4.81 19.84 -1.85
N ALA A 135 4.62 20.53 -2.98
CA ALA A 135 3.32 21.08 -3.35
C ALA A 135 2.28 19.99 -3.61
N GLN A 136 2.66 18.89 -4.29
CA GLN A 136 1.78 17.75 -4.53
C GLN A 136 1.38 17.05 -3.23
N LEU A 137 2.31 16.90 -2.28
CA LEU A 137 2.02 16.31 -0.98
C LEU A 137 1.02 17.18 -0.20
N THR A 138 1.24 18.50 -0.14
CA THR A 138 0.31 19.42 0.51
C THR A 138 -1.08 19.39 -0.16
N SER A 139 -1.12 19.38 -1.50
CA SER A 139 -2.36 19.29 -2.28
C SER A 139 -3.11 17.97 -2.01
N LEU A 140 -2.40 16.84 -1.96
CA LEU A 140 -2.97 15.53 -1.67
C LEU A 140 -3.68 15.51 -0.31
N TRP A 141 -2.99 15.94 0.75
CA TRP A 141 -3.56 15.94 2.10
C TRP A 141 -4.74 16.91 2.23
N ALA A 142 -4.67 18.06 1.58
CA ALA A 142 -5.79 19.00 1.53
C ALA A 142 -6.98 18.43 0.75
N ALA A 143 -6.74 17.71 -0.35
CA ALA A 143 -7.78 17.07 -1.14
C ALA A 143 -8.46 15.91 -0.39
N TRP A 144 -7.69 15.09 0.34
CA TRP A 144 -8.26 14.08 1.24
C TRP A 144 -9.09 14.69 2.36
N GLU A 145 -8.67 15.85 2.91
CA GLU A 145 -9.47 16.59 3.89
C GLU A 145 -10.77 17.11 3.29
N ALA A 146 -10.72 17.75 2.14
CA ALA A 146 -11.88 18.29 1.44
C ALA A 146 -12.89 17.19 1.04
N ALA A 147 -12.40 15.99 0.71
CA ALA A 147 -13.21 14.82 0.43
C ALA A 147 -13.71 14.08 1.70
N GLY A 148 -13.32 14.53 2.89
CA GLY A 148 -13.72 13.92 4.17
C GLY A 148 -13.07 12.57 4.44
N LEU A 149 -11.96 12.24 3.78
CA LEU A 149 -11.35 10.90 3.80
C LEU A 149 -10.25 10.71 4.86
N LEU A 150 -9.81 11.76 5.56
CA LEU A 150 -8.73 11.67 6.55
C LEU A 150 -9.00 10.66 7.68
N HIS A 151 -10.26 10.36 7.97
CA HIS A 151 -10.63 9.38 8.99
C HIS A 151 -10.18 7.94 8.65
N TRP A 152 -9.84 7.67 7.39
CA TRP A 152 -9.27 6.39 6.98
C TRP A 152 -7.78 6.26 7.31
N ILE A 153 -7.08 7.36 7.60
CA ILE A 153 -5.67 7.35 7.96
C ILE A 153 -5.57 7.16 9.48
N LEU A 154 -5.43 5.89 9.90
CA LEU A 154 -5.39 5.49 11.30
C LEU A 154 -3.98 5.54 11.90
N ARG A 155 -2.95 5.42 11.06
CA ARG A 155 -1.55 5.43 11.46
C ARG A 155 -0.69 6.07 10.38
N TRP A 156 0.31 6.82 10.82
CA TRP A 156 1.42 7.30 10.01
C TRP A 156 2.64 6.40 10.25
N ASP A 157 3.22 5.87 9.18
CA ASP A 157 4.29 4.87 9.24
C ASP A 157 5.63 5.38 8.68
N GLY A 158 5.65 6.62 8.16
CA GLY A 158 6.87 7.36 7.83
C GLY A 158 6.96 7.81 6.38
N SER A 159 7.98 8.62 6.08
CA SER A 159 8.29 9.08 4.73
C SER A 159 9.77 8.96 4.43
N TYR A 160 10.56 10.04 4.39
CA TYR A 160 11.99 9.95 4.07
C TYR A 160 12.74 8.97 4.99
N ASN A 161 13.22 7.87 4.40
CA ASN A 161 14.07 6.87 5.03
C ASN A 161 15.07 6.37 3.99
N PRO A 162 16.36 6.74 4.08
CA PRO A 162 17.38 6.31 3.13
C PRO A 162 17.70 4.82 3.31
N ARG A 163 17.15 3.99 2.41
CA ARG A 163 17.32 2.54 2.42
C ARG A 163 17.22 1.92 1.03
N PHE A 164 17.71 0.69 0.89
CA PHE A 164 17.31 -0.17 -0.21
C PHE A 164 15.86 -0.65 -0.05
N VAL A 165 15.26 -1.07 -1.16
CA VAL A 165 14.02 -1.86 -1.13
C VAL A 165 14.26 -3.12 -0.28
N ARG A 166 13.24 -3.55 0.48
CA ARG A 166 13.32 -4.73 1.35
C ARG A 166 13.90 -5.95 0.61
N LYS A 167 14.85 -6.65 1.24
CA LYS A 167 15.60 -7.79 0.65
C LYS A 167 16.43 -7.45 -0.59
N SER A 168 16.66 -6.18 -0.91
CA SER A 168 17.58 -5.74 -1.96
C SER A 168 18.84 -5.11 -1.34
N HIS A 169 19.95 -5.24 -2.06
CA HIS A 169 21.22 -4.57 -1.74
C HIS A 169 21.68 -3.65 -2.88
N THR A 170 20.85 -3.45 -3.90
CA THR A 170 21.21 -2.72 -5.13
C THR A 170 20.14 -1.73 -5.57
N THR A 171 18.87 -1.98 -5.22
CA THR A 171 17.75 -1.11 -5.62
C THR A 171 17.37 -0.18 -4.47
N LEU A 172 17.50 1.13 -4.69
CA LEU A 172 17.10 2.16 -3.74
C LEU A 172 15.58 2.25 -3.67
N SER A 173 15.05 2.40 -2.45
CA SER A 173 13.62 2.62 -2.22
C SER A 173 13.19 4.03 -2.63
N ASN A 174 11.91 4.23 -3.00
CA ASN A 174 11.34 5.57 -3.17
C ASN A 174 11.40 6.42 -1.87
N HIS A 175 11.42 5.77 -0.70
CA HIS A 175 11.69 6.43 0.58
C HIS A 175 13.08 7.06 0.65
N ALA A 176 14.08 6.48 -0.04
CA ALA A 176 15.44 7.00 -0.04
C ALA A 176 15.57 8.32 -0.83
N PHE A 177 14.61 8.60 -1.70
CA PHE A 177 14.51 9.87 -2.40
C PHE A 177 13.53 10.84 -1.72
N GLY A 178 12.94 10.47 -0.58
CA GLY A 178 11.89 11.27 0.08
C GLY A 178 10.66 11.45 -0.81
N SER A 179 10.39 10.48 -1.67
CA SER A 179 9.34 10.54 -2.69
C SER A 179 8.15 9.63 -2.38
N ALA A 180 8.15 9.00 -1.21
CA ALA A 180 7.10 8.09 -0.79
C ALA A 180 6.77 8.24 0.70
N PHE A 181 5.60 7.74 1.08
CA PHE A 181 5.18 7.63 2.46
C PHE A 181 4.34 6.38 2.68
N ASP A 182 4.31 5.91 3.92
CA ASP A 182 3.54 4.76 4.36
C ASP A 182 2.48 5.17 5.39
N ILE A 183 1.29 4.60 5.26
CA ILE A 183 0.17 4.75 6.21
C ILE A 183 -0.52 3.40 6.45
N ASN A 184 -1.10 3.23 7.63
CA ASN A 184 -1.86 2.04 8.00
C ASN A 184 -1.09 0.71 7.82
N GLU A 185 0.24 0.68 8.03
CA GLU A 185 1.10 -0.51 7.88
C GLU A 185 0.54 -1.79 8.52
N PRO A 186 -0.03 -1.79 9.75
CA PRO A 186 -0.45 -3.02 10.42
C PRO A 186 -1.51 -3.83 9.65
N TRP A 187 -2.25 -3.17 8.75
CA TRP A 187 -3.31 -3.78 7.94
C TRP A 187 -2.93 -3.93 6.46
N ASN A 188 -1.78 -3.40 6.06
CA ASN A 188 -1.41 -3.27 4.65
C ASN A 188 0.05 -3.62 4.35
N GLY A 189 0.67 -4.46 5.18
CA GLY A 189 2.08 -4.81 5.05
C GLY A 189 2.44 -5.53 3.73
N PHE A 190 3.69 -5.34 3.31
CA PHE A 190 4.27 -5.90 2.08
C PHE A 190 3.96 -7.38 1.84
N GLY A 191 3.58 -7.69 0.60
CA GLY A 191 3.30 -9.04 0.09
C GLY A 191 1.96 -9.63 0.59
N LYS A 192 1.19 -8.87 1.37
CA LYS A 192 -0.13 -9.29 1.86
C LYS A 192 -1.23 -8.59 1.07
N GLN A 193 -2.41 -9.18 1.07
CA GLN A 193 -3.62 -8.54 0.57
C GLN A 193 -3.86 -7.22 1.36
N PRO A 194 -3.84 -6.04 0.73
CA PRO A 194 -4.19 -4.80 1.40
C PRO A 194 -5.64 -4.84 1.87
N ALA A 195 -5.92 -4.22 3.01
CA ALA A 195 -7.25 -4.17 3.60
C ALA A 195 -8.31 -3.79 2.54
N LEU A 196 -9.38 -4.59 2.48
CA LEU A 196 -10.50 -4.37 1.57
C LEU A 196 -11.44 -3.29 2.13
N VAL A 197 -12.28 -2.72 1.27
CA VAL A 197 -13.30 -1.75 1.69
C VAL A 197 -14.15 -2.34 2.82
N GLY A 198 -14.38 -1.52 3.86
CA GLY A 198 -15.06 -1.93 5.08
C GLY A 198 -14.18 -2.66 6.11
N GLN A 199 -12.93 -2.99 5.80
CA GLN A 199 -11.96 -3.49 6.77
C GLN A 199 -11.20 -2.35 7.44
N LYS A 200 -10.81 -2.57 8.70
CA LYS A 200 -9.98 -1.62 9.44
C LYS A 200 -8.65 -1.40 8.72
N GLY A 201 -8.25 -0.14 8.59
CA GLY A 201 -7.00 0.24 7.94
C GLY A 201 -7.06 0.30 6.42
N CYS A 202 -8.25 0.16 5.80
CA CYS A 202 -8.40 0.34 4.35
C CYS A 202 -7.91 1.72 3.90
N VAL A 203 -7.15 1.75 2.80
CA VAL A 203 -6.66 2.97 2.15
C VAL A 203 -7.16 3.12 0.71
N ARG A 204 -8.00 2.20 0.23
CA ARG A 204 -8.40 2.10 -1.18
C ARG A 204 -9.20 3.33 -1.63
N GLU A 205 -10.03 3.88 -0.75
CA GLU A 205 -10.77 5.12 -0.95
C GLU A 205 -9.87 6.35 -1.14
N LEU A 206 -8.61 6.29 -0.66
CA LEU A 206 -7.65 7.39 -0.78
C LEU A 206 -6.98 7.45 -2.16
N VAL A 207 -6.95 6.33 -2.88
CA VAL A 207 -6.07 6.13 -4.04
C VAL A 207 -6.46 6.99 -5.23
N ALA A 208 -7.74 7.21 -5.50
CA ALA A 208 -8.16 8.03 -6.65
C ALA A 208 -7.61 9.46 -6.56
N ILE A 209 -7.76 10.10 -5.39
CA ILE A 209 -7.21 11.44 -5.13
C ILE A 209 -5.67 11.42 -5.10
N ALA A 210 -5.06 10.35 -4.58
CA ALA A 210 -3.62 10.16 -4.67
C ALA A 210 -3.13 10.17 -6.13
N ASN A 211 -3.82 9.44 -7.00
CA ASN A 211 -3.52 9.36 -8.43
C ASN A 211 -3.68 10.73 -9.13
N GLU A 212 -4.72 11.49 -8.78
CA GLU A 212 -4.93 12.86 -9.28
C GLU A 212 -3.76 13.78 -8.91
N ASN A 213 -3.18 13.59 -7.72
CA ASN A 213 -2.02 14.34 -7.24
C ASN A 213 -0.67 13.72 -7.66
N GLY A 214 -0.67 12.76 -8.59
CA GLY A 214 0.55 12.18 -9.17
C GLY A 214 1.23 11.09 -8.34
N PHE A 215 0.55 10.59 -7.31
CA PHE A 215 1.01 9.46 -6.52
C PHE A 215 0.51 8.13 -7.10
N TYR A 216 1.31 7.08 -6.97
CA TYR A 216 0.96 5.71 -7.27
C TYR A 216 0.85 4.91 -5.97
N TRP A 217 -0.14 4.02 -5.90
CA TRP A 217 -0.38 3.19 -4.71
C TRP A 217 0.30 1.83 -4.85
N GLY A 218 1.10 1.45 -3.85
CA GLY A 218 1.85 0.20 -3.85
C GLY A 218 0.98 -1.07 -3.82
N GLY A 219 -0.30 -0.95 -3.46
CA GLY A 219 -1.27 -2.04 -3.58
C GLY A 219 -1.50 -2.51 -5.03
N HIS A 220 -1.06 -1.74 -6.03
CA HIS A 220 -1.13 -2.11 -7.45
C HIS A 220 0.11 -2.86 -7.98
N PHE A 221 1.13 -3.09 -7.15
CA PHE A 221 2.32 -3.88 -7.51
C PHE A 221 2.01 -5.38 -7.57
N ASN A 222 2.89 -6.14 -8.24
CA ASN A 222 2.76 -7.61 -8.31
C ASN A 222 2.90 -8.26 -6.93
N SER A 223 3.78 -7.74 -6.08
CA SER A 223 3.80 -8.00 -4.65
C SER A 223 3.22 -6.77 -3.96
N PRO A 224 1.95 -6.81 -3.52
CA PRO A 224 1.28 -5.61 -3.03
C PRO A 224 1.99 -5.01 -1.84
N ASP A 225 2.10 -3.69 -1.81
CA ASP A 225 2.56 -2.92 -0.67
C ASP A 225 1.48 -1.88 -0.33
N GLY A 226 0.44 -2.33 0.37
CA GLY A 226 -0.80 -1.56 0.50
C GLY A 226 -0.66 -0.30 1.35
N MET A 227 0.36 -0.23 2.20
CA MET A 227 0.64 0.96 3.03
C MET A 227 1.25 2.10 2.21
N HIS A 228 1.84 1.77 1.07
CA HIS A 228 2.80 2.60 0.36
C HIS A 228 2.16 3.50 -0.69
N PHE A 229 2.54 4.78 -0.68
CA PHE A 229 2.23 5.75 -1.72
C PHE A 229 3.51 6.45 -2.17
N GLU A 230 3.76 6.50 -3.48
CA GLU A 230 4.96 7.10 -4.05
C GLU A 230 4.64 8.10 -5.15
N LEU A 231 5.45 9.15 -5.30
CA LEU A 231 5.40 10.00 -6.49
C LEU A 231 5.77 9.18 -7.73
N ALA A 232 4.86 9.16 -8.70
CA ALA A 232 5.09 8.56 -10.00
C ALA A 232 5.29 9.60 -11.11
N LYS A 233 4.81 10.84 -10.89
CA LYS A 233 5.02 11.98 -11.78
C LYS A 233 5.09 13.29 -10.99
N ILE A 234 5.86 14.23 -11.52
CA ILE A 234 5.83 15.62 -11.07
C ILE A 234 4.75 16.37 -11.86
N LEU A 235 3.94 17.17 -11.18
CA LEU A 235 2.85 17.97 -11.76
C LEU A 235 3.25 19.42 -12.03
#